data_AF-A0A426JL36-F1
#
_entry.id   AF-A0A426JL36-F1
#
_cell.length_a   1.000
_cell.length_b   1.000
_cell.length_c   1.000
_cell.angle_alpha   90.00
_cell.angle_beta   90.00
_cell.angle_gamma   90.00
#
_symmetry.space_group_name_H-M   'P 1'
#
loop_
_entity.id
_entity.type
_entity.pdbx_description
1 polymer ?
#
loop_
_entity_poly.entity_id
_entity_poly.type
_entity_poly.pdbx_seq_one_letter_code
_entity_poly.pdbx_strand_id
1 'polypeptide(L)'
;MNLTIILFLVLIGILSGFLSGMMGVGGGVVMVPLMVFLLGFTQHEAQGTSLAVLAVPVTFLAAYNYHTAEGLNWKYALIIAVSFVVGGYLGSKLAVNIGDLLLKRIFGVIMLIASIKLIFFK
;
A
#
# COMPACT_ATOMS: atom_id res chain seq x y z
N MET A 1 7.88 17.91 16.26
CA MET A 1 8.27 17.21 15.01
C MET A 1 9.36 18.04 14.35
N ASN A 2 10.52 17.46 14.08
CA ASN A 2 11.63 18.18 13.42
C ASN A 2 11.33 18.40 11.93
N LEU A 3 11.83 19.49 11.35
CA LEU A 3 11.65 19.82 9.93
C LEU A 3 12.06 18.67 9.00
N THR A 4 13.15 17.99 9.34
CA THR A 4 13.65 16.81 8.60
C THR A 4 12.61 15.69 8.51
N ILE A 5 11.86 15.43 9.60
CA ILE A 5 10.81 14.40 9.62
C ILE A 5 9.67 14.81 8.69
N ILE A 6 9.28 16.09 8.71
CA ILE A 6 8.23 16.62 7.83
C ILE A 6 8.62 16.44 6.36
N LEU A 7 9.87 16.77 6.01
CA LEU A 7 10.39 16.60 4.66
C LEU A 7 10.36 15.13 4.21
N PHE A 8 10.76 14.19 5.07
CA PHE A 8 10.65 12.77 4.75
C PHE A 8 9.20 12.30 4.58
N LEU A 9 8.27 12.75 5.43
CA LEU A 9 6.85 12.40 5.29
C LEU A 9 6.26 12.92 3.97
N VAL A 10 6.59 14.16 3.59
CA VAL A 10 6.17 14.74 2.30
C VAL A 10 6.76 13.94 1.14
N LEU A 11 8.05 13.61 1.20
CA LEU A 11 8.72 12.81 0.17
C LEU A 11 8.08 11.42 0.03
N ILE A 12 7.82 10.74 1.16
CA ILE A 12 7.14 9.44 1.18
C ILE A 12 5.77 9.56 0.52
N GLY A 13 4.98 10.57 0.88
CA GLY A 13 3.65 10.80 0.32
C GLY A 13 3.67 11.04 -1.19
N ILE A 14 4.56 11.91 -1.69
CA ILE A 14 4.68 12.20 -3.12
C ILE A 14 5.14 10.97 -3.90
N LEU A 15 6.21 10.30 -3.46
CA LEU A 15 6.75 9.13 -4.15
C LEU A 15 5.74 7.98 -4.19
N SER A 16 5.12 7.67 -3.05
CA SER A 16 4.14 6.60 -2.97
C SER A 16 2.86 6.92 -3.74
N GLY A 17 2.39 8.17 -3.72
CA GLY A 17 1.24 8.62 -4.51
C GLY A 17 1.50 8.53 -6.02
N PHE A 18 2.66 9.03 -6.47
CA PHE A 18 3.08 8.94 -7.87
C PHE A 18 3.15 7.48 -8.35
N LEU A 19 3.88 6.63 -7.62
CA LEU A 19 4.02 5.21 -7.96
C LEU A 19 2.70 4.46 -7.87
N SER A 20 1.84 4.79 -6.89
CA SER A 20 0.51 4.20 -6.76
C SER A 20 -0.41 4.56 -7.92
N GLY A 21 -0.37 5.81 -8.40
CA GLY A 21 -1.16 6.23 -9.55
C GLY A 21 -0.67 5.61 -10.86
N MET A 22 0.65 5.48 -11.03
CA MET A 22 1.27 4.92 -12.22
C MET A 22 1.13 3.39 -12.31
N MET A 23 1.26 2.68 -11.18
CA MET A 23 1.28 1.20 -11.17
C MET A 23 -0.01 0.55 -10.62
N GLY A 24 -0.89 1.31 -9.95
CA GLY A 24 -2.15 0.79 -9.41
C GLY A 24 -2.03 -0.12 -8.18
N VAL A 25 -0.82 -0.33 -7.63
CA VAL A 25 -0.55 -1.32 -6.56
C VAL A 25 -1.04 -0.86 -5.17
N GLY A 26 -1.37 0.43 -5.01
CA GLY A 26 -1.61 1.05 -3.71
C GLY A 26 -0.28 1.39 -3.03
N GLY A 27 -0.10 2.66 -2.65
CA GLY A 27 1.18 3.22 -2.21
C GLY A 27 1.87 2.53 -1.02
N GLY A 28 1.19 1.60 -0.33
CA GLY A 28 1.71 0.85 0.82
C GLY A 28 3.00 0.08 0.56
N VAL A 29 3.18 -0.44 -0.66
CA VAL A 29 4.43 -1.14 -1.07
C VAL A 29 5.66 -0.25 -0.94
N VAL A 30 5.49 1.05 -1.11
CA VAL A 30 6.55 2.06 -1.03
C VAL A 30 6.56 2.72 0.35
N MET A 31 5.39 3.10 0.86
CA MET A 31 5.22 3.77 2.15
C MET A 31 5.80 2.95 3.30
N VAL A 32 5.51 1.65 3.38
CA VAL A 32 5.89 0.80 4.52
C VAL A 32 7.41 0.66 4.64
N PRO A 33 8.17 0.25 3.59
CA PRO A 33 9.62 0.19 3.68
C PRO A 33 10.26 1.54 4.00
N LEU A 34 9.78 2.64 3.41
CA LEU A 34 10.37 3.96 3.65
C LEU A 34 10.16 4.42 5.08
N MET A 35 8.97 4.21 5.67
CA MET A 35 8.74 4.53 7.09
C MET A 35 9.61 3.66 8.02
N VAL A 36 9.75 2.37 7.74
CA VAL A 36 10.59 1.47 8.54
C VAL A 36 12.07 1.85 8.45
N PHE A 37 12.59 2.08 7.23
CA PHE A 37 14.03 2.28 7.02
C PHE A 37 14.49 3.72 7.22
N LEU A 38 13.66 4.73 6.90
CA LEU A 38 14.05 6.15 7.03
C LEU A 38 13.59 6.78 8.34
N LEU A 39 12.44 6.37 8.86
CA LEU A 39 11.85 6.95 10.07
C LEU A 39 11.93 6.03 11.29
N GLY A 40 12.40 4.79 11.12
CA GLY A 40 12.57 3.84 12.23
C GLY A 40 11.26 3.29 12.80
N PHE A 41 10.17 3.36 12.02
CA PHE A 41 8.87 2.85 12.47
C PHE A 41 8.92 1.33 12.63
N THR A 42 8.18 0.81 13.60
CA THR A 42 7.87 -0.62 13.66
C THR A 42 7.07 -1.07 12.43
N GLN A 43 7.04 -2.37 12.16
CA GLN A 43 6.30 -2.90 11.01
C GLN A 43 4.80 -2.62 11.18
N HIS A 44 4.28 -2.77 12.40
CA HIS A 44 2.88 -2.42 12.73
C HIS A 44 2.55 -0.95 12.53
N GLU A 45 3.40 -0.04 13.02
CA GLU A 45 3.18 1.41 12.86
C GLU A 45 3.17 1.79 11.38
N ALA A 46 4.18 1.36 10.61
CA ALA A 46 4.27 1.68 9.19
C ALA A 46 3.08 1.14 8.40
N GLN A 47 2.66 -0.09 8.68
CA GLN A 47 1.53 -0.71 7.98
C GLN A 47 0.19 -0.06 8.37
N GLY A 48 -0.02 0.23 9.66
CA GLY A 48 -1.20 0.93 10.15
C GLY A 48 -1.32 2.34 9.58
N THR A 49 -0.24 3.11 9.59
CA THR A 49 -0.20 4.46 8.99
C THR A 49 -0.48 4.40 7.49
N SER A 50 0.12 3.45 6.77
CA SER A 50 -0.15 3.27 5.34
C SER A 50 -1.63 2.96 5.06
N LEU A 51 -2.25 2.06 5.84
CA LEU A 51 -3.67 1.75 5.70
C LEU A 51 -4.55 2.97 5.98
N ALA A 52 -4.20 3.80 6.97
CA ALA A 52 -4.92 5.04 7.26
C ALA A 52 -4.84 6.04 6.08
N VAL A 53 -3.68 6.17 5.46
CA VAL A 53 -3.51 7.02 4.27
C VAL A 53 -4.32 6.49 3.08
N LEU A 54 -4.34 5.17 2.88
CA LEU A 54 -5.09 4.52 1.80
C LEU A 54 -6.60 4.42 2.05
N ALA A 55 -7.06 4.61 3.29
CA ALA A 55 -8.48 4.66 3.65
C ALA A 55 -9.13 5.95 3.15
N VAL A 56 -8.37 7.04 3.08
CA VAL A 56 -8.77 8.23 2.32
C VAL A 56 -8.80 7.84 0.84
N PRO A 57 -9.74 8.36 0.02
CA PRO A 57 -9.86 8.02 -1.41
C PRO A 57 -8.70 8.58 -2.27
N VAL A 58 -7.45 8.41 -1.85
CA VAL A 58 -6.24 8.91 -2.52
C VAL A 58 -6.06 8.30 -3.92
N THR A 59 -6.50 7.06 -4.12
CA THR A 59 -6.45 6.37 -5.41
C THR A 59 -7.66 6.68 -6.30
N PHE A 60 -8.69 7.36 -5.79
CA PHE A 60 -9.90 7.65 -6.57
C PHE A 60 -9.61 8.53 -7.77
N LEU A 61 -8.77 9.56 -7.61
CA LEU A 61 -8.38 10.44 -8.71
C LEU A 61 -7.62 9.68 -9.80
N ALA A 62 -6.74 8.75 -9.41
CA ALA A 62 -6.05 7.88 -10.36
C ALA A 62 -7.04 6.96 -11.10
N ALA A 63 -7.96 6.31 -10.37
CA ALA A 63 -9.01 5.48 -10.98
C ALA A 63 -9.90 6.28 -11.95
N TYR A 64 -10.23 7.53 -11.63
CA TYR A 64 -10.97 8.41 -12.52
C TYR A 64 -10.23 8.69 -13.84
N ASN A 65 -8.91 8.92 -13.78
CA ASN A 65 -8.10 9.08 -14.99
C ASN A 65 -8.10 7.80 -15.85
N TYR A 66 -8.01 6.61 -15.25
CA TYR A 66 -8.12 5.35 -16.00
C TYR A 66 -9.53 5.12 -16.57
N HIS A 67 -10.57 5.51 -15.82
CA HIS A 67 -11.95 5.43 -16.28
C HIS A 67 -12.17 6.25 -17.55
N THR A 68 -11.62 7.47 -17.58
CA THR A 68 -11.77 8.38 -18.73
C THR A 68 -10.90 7.97 -19.92
N ALA A 69 -9.74 7.35 -19.69
CA ALA A 69 -8.84 6.92 -20.75
C ALA A 69 -9.27 5.62 -21.46
N GLU A 70 -9.57 4.56 -20.71
CA GLU A 70 -9.75 3.20 -21.27
C GLU A 70 -11.06 2.53 -20.83
N GLY A 71 -11.80 3.15 -19.90
CA GLY A 71 -12.96 2.56 -19.26
C GLY A 71 -12.56 1.60 -18.13
N LEU A 72 -13.42 1.51 -17.11
CA LEU A 72 -13.25 0.60 -15.97
C LEU A 72 -14.38 -0.43 -15.96
N ASN A 73 -14.05 -1.68 -15.63
CA ASN A 73 -15.07 -2.67 -15.32
C ASN A 73 -15.59 -2.47 -13.89
N TRP A 74 -16.62 -1.63 -13.75
CA TRP A 74 -17.23 -1.29 -12.46
C TRP A 74 -17.85 -2.49 -11.73
N LYS A 75 -18.32 -3.51 -12.47
CA LYS A 75 -18.85 -4.73 -11.84
C LYS A 75 -17.73 -5.47 -11.10
N TYR A 76 -16.56 -5.61 -11.73
CA TYR A 76 -15.41 -6.28 -11.11
C TYR A 76 -14.89 -5.44 -9.94
N ALA A 77 -14.77 -4.13 -10.12
CA ALA A 77 -14.34 -3.22 -9.06
C ALA A 77 -15.25 -3.31 -7.82
N LEU A 78 -16.58 -3.35 -7.99
CA LEU A 78 -17.53 -3.42 -6.88
C LEU A 78 -17.46 -4.75 -6.13
N ILE A 79 -17.40 -5.88 -6.86
CA ILE A 79 -17.29 -7.21 -6.26
C ILE A 79 -15.99 -7.30 -5.44
N ILE A 80 -14.87 -6.88 -6.04
CA ILE A 80 -13.57 -6.88 -5.37
C ILE A 80 -13.60 -5.96 -4.16
N ALA A 81 -14.16 -4.75 -4.27
CA ALA A 81 -14.22 -3.80 -3.15
C ALA A 81 -14.97 -4.36 -1.94
N VAL A 82 -16.12 -5.02 -2.14
CA VAL A 82 -16.89 -5.62 -1.04
C VAL A 82 -16.08 -6.74 -0.37
N SER A 83 -15.50 -7.65 -1.14
CA SER A 83 -14.66 -8.73 -0.59
C SER A 83 -13.37 -8.20 0.05
N PHE A 84 -12.81 -7.11 -0.48
CA PHE A 84 -11.61 -6.45 0.02
C PHE A 84 -11.82 -5.89 1.43
N VAL A 85 -12.98 -5.31 1.73
CA VAL A 85 -13.31 -4.83 3.08
C VAL A 85 -13.27 -5.98 4.09
N VAL A 86 -13.89 -7.12 3.76
CA VAL A 86 -13.92 -8.29 4.64
C VAL A 86 -12.50 -8.87 4.82
N GLY A 87 -11.77 -9.05 3.73
CA GLY A 87 -10.40 -9.56 3.75
C GLY A 87 -9.44 -8.65 4.51
N GLY A 88 -9.56 -7.32 4.33
CA GLY A 88 -8.75 -6.33 5.04
C GLY A 88 -9.04 -6.30 6.54
N TYR A 89 -10.31 -6.41 6.95
CA TYR A 89 -10.67 -6.48 8.36
C TYR A 89 -10.11 -7.74 9.03
N LEU A 90 -10.36 -8.92 8.45
CA LEU A 90 -9.87 -10.18 9.01
C LEU A 90 -8.34 -10.28 8.98
N GLY A 91 -7.73 -9.85 7.87
CA GLY A 91 -6.29 -9.82 7.70
C GLY A 91 -5.59 -8.88 8.69
N SER A 92 -6.16 -7.68 8.93
CA SER A 92 -5.59 -6.76 9.92
C SER A 92 -5.68 -7.32 11.34
N LYS A 93 -6.81 -7.96 11.71
CA LYS A 93 -6.97 -8.62 13.02
C LYS A 93 -5.97 -9.75 13.25
N LEU A 94 -5.63 -10.51 12.21
CA LEU A 94 -4.56 -11.50 12.29
C LEU A 94 -3.20 -10.81 12.39
N ALA A 95 -2.95 -9.80 11.54
CA ALA A 95 -1.67 -9.12 11.46
C ALA A 95 -1.25 -8.51 12.80
N VAL A 96 -2.12 -7.78 13.51
CA VAL A 96 -1.77 -7.16 14.81
C VAL A 96 -1.32 -8.15 15.90
N ASN A 97 -1.60 -9.45 15.74
CA ASN A 97 -1.14 -10.49 16.68
C ASN A 97 0.18 -11.15 16.25
N ILE A 98 0.70 -10.85 15.06
CA ILE A 98 1.96 -11.37 14.54
C ILE A 98 3.11 -10.47 14.99
N GLY A 99 4.22 -11.05 15.46
CA GLY A 99 5.41 -10.28 15.81
C GLY A 99 6.04 -9.55 14.62
N ASP A 100 6.58 -8.35 14.85
CA ASP A 100 7.12 -7.44 13.81
C ASP A 100 8.07 -8.13 12.83
N LEU A 101 9.01 -8.93 13.34
CA LEU A 101 10.00 -9.62 12.50
C LEU A 101 9.34 -10.62 11.54
N LEU A 102 8.34 -11.36 12.01
CA LEU A 102 7.62 -12.33 11.19
C LEU A 102 6.74 -11.60 10.17
N LEU A 103 6.04 -10.54 10.59
CA LEU A 103 5.22 -9.73 9.69
C LEU A 103 6.06 -9.06 8.59
N LYS A 104 7.24 -8.55 8.93
CA LYS A 104 8.22 -7.99 7.98
C LYS A 104 8.70 -9.05 6.98
N ARG A 105 8.98 -10.27 7.45
CA ARG A 105 9.36 -11.39 6.56
C ARG A 105 8.23 -11.80 5.63
N ILE A 106 7.01 -11.92 6.14
CA ILE A 106 5.82 -12.23 5.33
C ILE A 106 5.65 -11.17 4.24
N PHE A 107 5.68 -9.89 4.61
CA PHE A 107 5.58 -8.78 3.66
C PHE A 107 6.69 -8.84 2.60
N GLY A 108 7.94 -9.04 3.01
CA GLY A 108 9.07 -9.17 2.10
C GLY A 108 8.96 -10.35 1.14
N VAL A 109 8.52 -11.52 1.60
CA VAL A 109 8.31 -12.71 0.75
C VAL A 109 7.20 -12.46 -0.27
N ILE A 110 6.09 -11.82 0.12
CA ILE A 110 5.02 -11.45 -0.81
C ILE A 110 5.56 -10.51 -1.90
N MET A 111 6.35 -9.51 -1.51
CA MET A 111 6.98 -8.58 -2.46
C MET A 111 7.97 -9.29 -3.40
N LEU A 112 8.77 -10.23 -2.88
CA LEU A 112 9.70 -11.02 -3.68
C LEU A 112 8.96 -11.87 -4.71
N ILE A 113 7.90 -12.57 -4.30
CA ILE A 113 7.07 -13.39 -5.20
C ILE A 113 6.43 -12.51 -6.28
N ALA A 114 5.85 -11.37 -5.89
CA ALA A 114 5.26 -10.42 -6.84
C ALA A 114 6.30 -9.93 -7.85
N SER A 115 7.49 -9.55 -7.38
CA SER A 115 8.60 -9.08 -8.23
C SER A 115 9.06 -10.16 -9.20
N ILE A 116 9.28 -11.39 -8.72
CA ILE A 116 9.67 -12.52 -9.56
C ILE A 116 8.61 -12.79 -10.62
N LYS A 117 7.33 -12.83 -10.23
CA LYS A 117 6.23 -13.06 -11.18
C LYS A 117 6.16 -11.98 -12.24
N LEU A 118 6.27 -10.70 -11.87
CA LEU A 118 6.18 -9.60 -12.83
C LEU A 118 7.36 -9.54 -13.80
N ILE A 119 8.56 -9.96 -13.38
CA ILE A 119 9.78 -9.87 -14.21
C ILE A 119 9.93 -11.09 -15.12
N PHE A 120 9.70 -12.29 -14.58
CA PHE A 120 10.06 -13.54 -15.25
C PHE A 120 8.86 -14.32 -15.79
N PHE A 121 7.65 -13.96 -15.37
CA PHE A 121 6.43 -14.66 -15.74
C PHE A 121 5.43 -13.68 -16.35
N LYS A 122 4.52 -14.22 -17.17
CA LYS A 122 3.51 -13.44 -17.91
C LYS A 122 2.27 -13.18 -17.06
#